data_AF-A0A2V7A2S3-F1
#
_entry.id   AF-A0A2V7A2S3-F1
#
_cell.length_a   1.000
_cell.length_b   1.000
_cell.length_c   1.000
_cell.angle_alpha   90.00
_cell.angle_beta   90.00
_cell.angle_gamma   90.00
#
_symmetry.space_group_name_H-M   'P 1'
#
loop_
_entity.id
_entity.type
_entity.pdbx_description
1 polymer ?
#
loop_
_entity_poly.entity_id
_entity_poly.type
_entity_poly.pdbx_seq_one_letter_code
_entity_poly.pdbx_strand_id
1 'polypeptide(L)'
;MSRVLKREWSTAEGWRDTKAGMWAWLIQRAAAVALLLVIALHLANPFRRGVQAALLALVLVHALLGVRTILLDFGLAHRWHRALFGLALILAIVVFAAVWVWRWY
;
A
#
# COMPACT_ATOMS: atom_id res chain seq x y z
N MET A 1 24.02 -12.87 27.55
CA MET A 1 24.27 -11.88 26.49
C MET A 1 23.51 -12.34 25.24
N SER A 2 22.33 -11.77 24.94
CA SER A 2 21.57 -12.14 23.73
C SER A 2 22.22 -11.51 22.50
N ARG A 3 22.63 -12.31 21.50
CA ARG A 3 23.04 -11.77 20.20
C ARG A 3 21.87 -11.01 19.59
N VAL A 4 22.00 -9.70 19.43
CA VAL A 4 21.11 -8.93 18.57
C VAL A 4 21.47 -9.30 17.14
N LEU A 5 20.67 -10.19 16.53
CA LEU A 5 20.79 -10.48 15.11
C LEU A 5 20.41 -9.20 14.35
N LYS A 6 21.42 -8.49 13.84
CA LYS A 6 21.19 -7.38 12.93
C LYS A 6 20.63 -7.98 11.64
N ARG A 7 19.39 -7.60 11.31
CA ARG A 7 18.82 -7.94 10.01
C ARG A 7 19.67 -7.29 8.93
N GLU A 8 20.26 -8.08 8.04
CA GLU A 8 20.91 -7.55 6.84
C GLU A 8 19.85 -7.19 5.82
N TRP A 9 19.88 -5.96 5.30
CA TRP A 9 18.82 -5.44 4.42
C TRP A 9 19.06 -5.80 2.95
N SER A 10 20.25 -6.32 2.64
CA SER A 10 20.71 -6.67 1.30
C SER A 10 20.37 -8.10 0.87
N THR A 11 19.95 -8.98 1.78
CA THR A 11 19.72 -10.41 1.49
C THR A 11 18.25 -10.77 1.52
N ALA A 12 17.79 -11.63 0.60
CA ALA A 12 16.41 -12.10 0.54
C ALA A 12 15.97 -12.82 1.84
N GLU A 13 16.90 -13.52 2.50
CA GLU A 13 16.68 -14.18 3.79
C GLU A 13 16.35 -13.18 4.90
N GLY A 14 16.99 -12.00 4.90
CA GLY A 14 16.68 -10.94 5.86
C GLY A 14 15.25 -10.39 5.76
N TRP A 15 14.60 -10.55 4.61
CA TRP A 15 13.24 -10.09 4.36
C TRP A 15 12.16 -11.18 4.48
N ARG A 16 12.55 -12.46 4.45
CA ARG A 16 11.63 -13.62 4.45
C ARG A 16 10.64 -13.63 5.62
N ASP A 17 11.08 -13.21 6.81
CA ASP A 17 10.27 -13.22 8.04
C ASP A 17 9.62 -11.86 8.35
N THR A 18 9.47 -11.00 7.34
CA THR A 18 8.80 -9.71 7.51
C THR A 18 7.32 -9.92 7.82
N LYS A 19 6.92 -9.54 9.04
CA LYS A 19 5.52 -9.65 9.50
C LYS A 19 4.59 -8.86 8.57
N ALA A 20 3.37 -9.37 8.35
CA ALA A 20 2.36 -8.72 7.51
C ALA A 20 2.10 -7.24 7.88
N GLY A 21 2.14 -6.90 9.18
CA GLY A 21 2.04 -5.51 9.63
C GLY A 21 3.18 -4.62 9.15
N MET A 22 4.40 -5.14 9.05
CA MET A 22 5.56 -4.41 8.55
C MET A 22 5.52 -4.24 7.04
N TRP A 23 5.01 -5.24 6.30
CA TRP A 23 4.72 -5.09 4.87
C TRP A 23 3.64 -4.04 4.60
N ALA A 24 2.52 -4.10 5.32
CA ALA A 24 1.46 -3.09 5.22
C ALA A 24 2.01 -1.69 5.50
N TRP A 25 2.84 -1.57 6.55
CA TRP A 25 3.53 -0.34 6.89
C TRP A 25 4.38 0.15 5.72
N LEU A 26 5.29 -0.66 5.21
CA LEU A 26 6.26 -0.28 4.18
C LEU A 26 5.59 0.13 2.88
N ILE A 27 4.61 -0.66 2.42
CA ILE A 27 3.83 -0.38 1.20
C ILE A 27 3.12 0.97 1.34
N GLN A 28 2.49 1.24 2.50
CA GLN A 28 1.81 2.51 2.72
C GLN A 28 2.77 3.72 2.68
N ARG A 29 4.00 3.58 3.21
CA ARG A 29 5.03 4.66 3.16
C ARG A 29 5.53 4.87 1.75
N ALA A 30 5.88 3.80 1.05
CA ALA A 30 6.34 3.86 -0.33
C ALA A 30 5.26 4.49 -1.23
N ALA A 31 3.99 4.12 -1.04
CA ALA A 31 2.87 4.72 -1.77
C ALA A 31 2.72 6.22 -1.48
N ALA A 32 2.83 6.64 -0.20
CA ALA A 32 2.77 8.06 0.17
C ALA A 32 3.88 8.89 -0.51
N VAL A 33 5.11 8.38 -0.51
CA VAL A 33 6.25 9.06 -1.15
C VAL A 33 6.06 9.11 -2.68
N ALA A 34 5.67 7.99 -3.29
CA ALA A 34 5.41 7.94 -4.73
C ALA A 34 4.26 8.88 -5.15
N LEU A 35 3.23 9.03 -4.31
CA LEU A 35 2.12 9.95 -4.56
C LEU A 35 2.59 11.40 -4.71
N LEU A 36 3.57 11.86 -3.93
CA LEU A 36 4.09 13.24 -4.06
C LEU A 36 4.57 13.52 -5.50
N LEU A 37 5.30 12.58 -6.08
CA LEU A 37 5.77 12.69 -7.47
C LEU A 37 4.62 12.55 -8.47
N VAL A 38 3.77 11.54 -8.31
CA VAL A 38 2.70 11.25 -9.27
C VAL A 38 1.65 12.36 -9.31
N ILE A 39 1.36 13.00 -8.17
CA ILE A 39 0.48 14.17 -8.10
C ILE A 39 1.08 15.33 -8.90
N ALA A 40 2.38 15.64 -8.74
CA ALA A 40 3.03 16.69 -9.52
C ALA A 40 2.97 16.40 -11.03
N LEU A 41 3.23 15.16 -11.44
CA LEU A 41 3.12 14.74 -12.84
C LEU A 41 1.68 14.84 -13.36
N HIS A 42 0.69 14.51 -12.53
CA HIS A 42 -0.73 14.61 -12.88
C HIS A 42 -1.17 16.05 -13.06
N LEU A 43 -0.73 16.96 -12.19
CA LEU A 43 -1.02 18.39 -12.31
C LEU A 43 -0.35 18.99 -13.55
N ALA A 44 0.85 18.54 -13.91
CA ALA A 44 1.55 19.03 -15.12
C ALA A 44 0.88 18.56 -16.43
N ASN A 45 0.38 17.32 -16.49
CA ASN A 45 -0.39 16.83 -17.63
C ASN A 45 -1.39 15.74 -17.21
N PRO A 46 -2.65 16.12 -16.94
CA PRO A 46 -3.63 15.19 -16.39
C PRO A 46 -4.11 14.16 -17.41
N PHE A 47 -3.84 14.33 -18.70
CA PHE A 47 -4.31 13.44 -19.77
C PHE A 47 -3.42 12.21 -20.00
N ARG A 48 -2.25 12.14 -19.35
CA ARG A 48 -1.38 10.96 -19.45
C ARG A 48 -2.02 9.76 -18.74
N ARG A 49 -2.54 8.81 -19.53
CA ARG A 49 -3.22 7.60 -19.02
C ARG A 49 -2.39 6.84 -17.98
N GLY A 50 -1.09 6.66 -18.21
CA GLY A 50 -0.20 5.99 -17.24
C GLY A 50 -0.13 6.71 -15.89
N VAL A 51 -0.15 8.05 -15.89
CA VAL A 51 -0.15 8.86 -14.65
C VAL A 51 -1.50 8.76 -13.95
N GLN A 52 -2.62 8.76 -14.68
CA GLN A 52 -3.95 8.54 -14.10
C GLN A 52 -4.06 7.15 -13.44
N ALA A 53 -3.57 6.10 -14.11
CA ALA A 53 -3.54 4.74 -13.56
C ALA A 53 -2.67 4.68 -12.30
N ALA A 54 -1.45 5.22 -12.35
CA ALA A 54 -0.55 5.25 -11.21
C ALA A 54 -1.16 6.02 -10.03
N LEU A 55 -1.77 7.18 -10.29
CA LEU A 55 -2.45 7.98 -9.28
C LEU A 55 -3.57 7.18 -8.61
N LEU A 56 -4.47 6.58 -9.41
CA LEU A 56 -5.58 5.78 -8.89
C LEU A 56 -5.08 4.60 -8.03
N ALA A 57 -4.12 3.83 -8.54
CA ALA A 57 -3.58 2.68 -7.83
C ALA A 57 -2.92 3.08 -6.50
N LEU A 58 -2.07 4.11 -6.52
CA LEU A 58 -1.35 4.57 -5.33
C LEU A 58 -2.28 5.18 -4.29
N VAL A 59 -3.29 5.97 -4.71
CA VAL A 59 -4.29 6.53 -3.79
C VAL A 59 -5.08 5.42 -3.12
N LEU A 60 -5.57 4.43 -3.88
CA LEU A 60 -6.33 3.31 -3.32
C LEU A 60 -5.51 2.51 -2.30
N VAL A 61 -4.28 2.14 -2.66
CA VAL A 61 -3.38 1.39 -1.75
C VAL A 61 -3.08 2.21 -0.49
N HIS A 62 -2.70 3.49 -0.64
CA HIS A 62 -2.38 4.35 0.50
C HIS A 62 -3.58 4.53 1.44
N ALA A 63 -4.74 4.87 0.87
CA ALA A 63 -5.95 5.16 1.64
C ALA A 63 -6.47 3.90 2.35
N LEU A 64 -6.57 2.75 1.67
CA LEU A 64 -7.11 1.53 2.28
C LEU A 64 -6.18 0.94 3.35
N LEU A 65 -4.86 1.02 3.17
CA LEU A 65 -3.91 0.66 4.23
C LEU A 65 -3.93 1.67 5.39
N GLY A 66 -4.20 2.95 5.12
CA GLY A 66 -4.47 3.97 6.13
C GLY A 66 -5.71 3.66 6.96
N VAL A 67 -6.84 3.35 6.32
CA VAL A 67 -8.08 2.93 6.99
C VAL A 67 -7.84 1.70 7.86
N ARG A 68 -7.11 0.70 7.35
CA ARG A 68 -6.70 -0.46 8.15
C ARG A 68 -5.94 -0.04 9.41
N THR A 69 -4.99 0.88 9.29
CA THR A 69 -4.22 1.38 10.44
C THR A 69 -5.14 2.03 11.47
N ILE A 70 -6.03 2.92 11.02
CA ILE A 70 -7.02 3.59 11.88
C ILE A 70 -7.91 2.56 12.63
N LEU A 71 -8.44 1.55 11.94
CA LEU A 71 -9.28 0.52 12.56
C LEU A 71 -8.55 -0.26 13.66
N LEU A 72 -7.27 -0.55 13.45
CA LEU A 72 -6.44 -1.24 14.44
C LEU A 72 -6.12 -0.33 15.64
N ASP A 73 -5.90 0.97 15.40
CA ASP A 73 -5.67 1.96 16.45
C ASP A 73 -6.92 2.17 17.34
N PHE A 74 -8.12 1.99 16.78
CA PHE A 74 -9.39 1.99 17.52
C PHE A 74 -9.66 0.71 18.33
N GLY A 75 -8.69 -0.21 18.43
CA GLY A 75 -8.77 -1.38 19.31
C GLY A 75 -9.34 -2.64 18.67
N LEU A 76 -9.41 -2.70 17.33
CA LEU A 76 -9.79 -3.94 16.66
C LEU A 76 -8.77 -5.06 16.98
N ALA A 77 -9.28 -6.25 17.29
CA ALA A 77 -8.45 -7.36 17.78
C ALA A 77 -7.30 -7.74 16.82
N HIS A 78 -6.13 -8.03 17.38
CA HIS A 78 -4.89 -8.31 16.62
C HIS A 78 -5.02 -9.46 15.59
N ARG A 79 -5.93 -10.42 15.82
CA ARG A 79 -6.24 -11.52 14.88
C ARG A 79 -6.64 -11.02 13.48
N TRP A 80 -7.16 -9.81 13.37
CA TRP A 80 -7.61 -9.21 12.11
C TRP A 80 -6.47 -8.60 11.27
N HIS A 81 -5.24 -8.51 11.78
CA HIS A 81 -4.14 -7.84 11.07
C HIS A 81 -3.90 -8.39 9.66
N ARG A 82 -3.90 -9.71 9.49
CA ARG A 82 -3.66 -10.36 8.18
C ARG A 82 -4.87 -10.25 7.27
N ALA A 83 -6.07 -10.50 7.80
CA ALA A 83 -7.32 -10.42 7.05
C ALA A 83 -7.56 -9.01 6.51
N LEU A 84 -7.40 -7.97 7.34
CA LEU A 84 -7.54 -6.58 6.91
C LEU A 84 -6.46 -6.17 5.91
N PHE A 85 -5.25 -6.69 6.03
CA PHE A 85 -4.20 -6.40 5.04
C PHE A 85 -4.57 -6.99 3.68
N GLY A 86 -4.97 -8.27 3.62
CA GLY A 86 -5.43 -8.90 2.39
C GLY A 86 -6.67 -8.21 1.80
N LEU A 87 -7.66 -7.88 2.65
CA LEU A 87 -8.87 -7.19 2.24
C LEU A 87 -8.57 -5.82 1.63
N ALA A 88 -7.68 -5.04 2.24
CA ALA A 88 -7.28 -3.73 1.70
C ALA A 88 -6.67 -3.86 0.30
N LEU A 89 -5.82 -4.86 0.06
CA LEU A 89 -5.21 -5.09 -1.26
C LEU A 89 -6.23 -5.58 -2.30
N ILE A 90 -7.11 -6.51 -1.91
CA ILE A 90 -8.17 -7.02 -2.79
C ILE A 90 -9.12 -5.89 -3.17
N LEU A 91 -9.57 -5.08 -2.21
CA LEU A 91 -10.43 -3.92 -2.48
C LEU A 91 -9.72 -2.90 -3.38
N ALA A 92 -8.43 -2.63 -3.18
CA ALA A 92 -7.68 -1.74 -4.05
C ALA A 92 -7.69 -2.25 -5.51
N ILE A 93 -7.45 -3.54 -5.73
CA ILE A 93 -7.47 -4.17 -7.06
C ILE A 93 -8.87 -4.12 -7.69
N VAL A 94 -9.91 -4.50 -6.93
CA VAL A 94 -11.29 -4.53 -7.41
C VAL A 94 -11.77 -3.14 -7.80
N VAL A 95 -11.56 -2.15 -6.94
CA VAL A 95 -11.97 -0.76 -7.21
C VAL A 95 -11.16 -0.18 -8.37
N PHE A 96 -9.85 -0.44 -8.43
CA PHE A 96 -9.03 -0.03 -9.56
C PHE A 96 -9.59 -0.59 -10.87
N ALA A 97 -9.82 -1.90 -10.95
CA ALA A 97 -10.32 -2.55 -12.15
C ALA A 97 -11.71 -2.02 -12.55
N ALA A 98 -12.63 -1.90 -11.60
CA ALA A 98 -13.97 -1.40 -11.86
C ALA A 98 -13.96 0.04 -12.41
N VAL A 99 -13.23 0.96 -11.76
CA VAL A 99 -13.13 2.36 -12.18
C VAL A 99 -12.39 2.47 -13.51
N TRP A 100 -11.31 1.71 -13.69
CA TRP A 100 -10.49 1.78 -14.90
C TRP A 100 -11.23 1.25 -16.13
N VAL A 101 -11.95 0.13 -15.98
CA VAL A 101 -12.78 -0.44 -17.05
C VAL A 101 -13.89 0.54 -17.39
N TRP A 102 -14.69 0.99 -16.42
CA TRP A 102 -15.78 1.95 -16.66
C TRP A 102 -15.33 3.25 -17.33
N ARG A 103 -14.13 3.73 -17.03
CA ARG A 103 -13.60 4.96 -17.63
C ARG A 103 -13.19 4.80 -19.09
N TRP A 104 -12.87 3.58 -19.54
CA TRP A 104 -12.23 3.34 -20.84
C TRP A 104 -12.97 2.34 -21.76
N TYR A 105 -14.01 1.69 -21.26
CA TYR A 105 -14.91 0.77 -21.98
C TYR A 105 -16.36 1.10 -21.62
#